data_AF-A0A0D6ZYA7-F1
#
_entry.id   AF-A0A0D6ZYA7-F1
#
_cell.length_a   1.000
_cell.length_b   1.000
_cell.length_c   1.000
_cell.angle_alpha   90.00
_cell.angle_beta   90.00
_cell.angle_gamma   90.00
#
_symmetry.space_group_name_H-M   'P 1'
#
loop_
_entity.id
_entity.type
_entity.pdbx_description
1 polymer ?
#
loop_
_entity_poly.entity_id
_entity_poly.type
_entity_poly.pdbx_seq_one_letter_code
_entity_poly.pdbx_strand_id
1 'polypeptide(L)'
;MTILSPNHLLEQTILDFTTATTRAALGGVENQRKTASLAHQFFVSLLDESNPAEKEKLTLFKDCLHALDAASVLASTKPRTEFIHLSVLQQVLRLADLLSIILSFVDSPQTLHAMTLVSRTIHRSAQARLWSYPRDLNTIELQVSFAFGASISGALSELLGLHVKRLHTLRLPTGENDRLLVKIAQLCPHVKDVRLFWADTGYDSDEMAVVTPELLFTLDSFLSALPHCTNLSLENYYHVPLDFTPTFSPNAHVPFTRLLSLHIQGFSFYFPIIMRGVREGGVLRHLEIGMNTFDTF
;
A
#
# COMPACT_ATOMS: atom_id res chain seq x y z
N MET A 1 -21.80 0.65 20.40
CA MET A 1 -20.37 0.84 20.11
C MET A 1 -19.66 -0.47 20.43
N THR A 2 -19.35 -1.26 19.41
CA THR A 2 -18.40 -2.37 19.54
C THR A 2 -17.02 -1.77 19.79
N ILE A 3 -16.47 -2.05 20.98
CA ILE A 3 -15.10 -1.72 21.33
C ILE A 3 -14.20 -2.40 20.29
N LEU A 4 -13.58 -1.60 19.42
CA LEU A 4 -12.71 -2.06 18.34
C LEU A 4 -11.47 -2.71 19.00
N SER A 5 -11.20 -3.96 18.61
CA SER A 5 -10.13 -4.76 19.22
C SER A 5 -8.79 -4.38 18.58
N PRO A 6 -7.66 -4.38 19.30
CA PRO A 6 -6.30 -4.21 18.76
C PRO A 6 -5.87 -5.23 17.68
N ASN A 7 -6.78 -6.10 17.22
CA ASN A 7 -6.55 -7.24 16.33
C ASN A 7 -6.94 -6.99 14.87
N HIS A 8 -7.36 -5.78 14.46
CA HIS A 8 -7.81 -5.53 13.08
C HIS A 8 -6.70 -5.72 12.02
N LEU A 9 -5.41 -5.57 12.40
CA LEU A 9 -4.27 -5.82 11.51
C LEU A 9 -3.96 -7.33 11.31
N LEU A 10 -4.63 -8.19 12.07
CA LEU A 10 -4.41 -9.63 12.16
C LEU A 10 -5.68 -10.37 11.75
N GLU A 11 -6.13 -10.10 10.52
CA GLU A 11 -7.27 -10.79 9.94
C GLU A 11 -7.03 -12.32 9.99
N GLN A 12 -7.95 -13.06 10.60
CA GLN A 12 -7.78 -14.49 10.88
C GLN A 12 -7.48 -15.30 9.60
N THR A 13 -8.10 -14.91 8.49
CA THR A 13 -7.89 -15.49 7.16
C THR A 13 -6.43 -15.39 6.69
N ILE A 14 -5.78 -14.25 6.94
CA ILE A 14 -4.39 -13.99 6.58
C ILE A 14 -3.44 -14.74 7.52
N LEU A 15 -3.78 -14.82 8.81
CA LEU A 15 -3.05 -15.63 9.79
C LEU A 15 -3.09 -17.12 9.44
N ASP A 16 -4.27 -17.64 9.08
CA ASP A 16 -4.48 -19.02 8.67
C ASP A 16 -3.69 -19.34 7.41
N PHE A 17 -3.72 -18.43 6.41
CA PHE A 17 -2.93 -18.56 5.20
C PHE A 17 -1.42 -18.58 5.49
N THR A 18 -0.94 -17.66 6.33
CA THR A 18 0.49 -17.55 6.68
C THR A 18 0.95 -18.80 7.41
N THR A 19 0.13 -19.33 8.33
CA THR A 19 0.38 -20.58 9.06
C THR A 19 0.43 -21.78 8.12
N ALA A 20 -0.55 -21.91 7.22
CA ALA A 20 -0.61 -23.00 6.25
C ALA A 20 0.59 -22.99 5.29
N THR A 21 0.94 -21.81 4.79
CA THR A 21 2.09 -21.60 3.88
C THR A 21 3.41 -21.91 4.59
N THR A 22 3.56 -21.51 5.86
CA THR A 22 4.75 -21.82 6.67
C THR A 22 4.91 -23.32 6.89
N ARG A 23 3.82 -24.02 7.19
CA ARG A 23 3.83 -25.48 7.32
C ARG A 23 4.25 -26.16 6.01
N ALA A 24 3.73 -25.69 4.88
CA ALA A 24 4.11 -26.19 3.55
C ALA A 24 5.57 -25.87 3.18
N ALA A 25 6.07 -24.69 3.56
CA ALA A 25 7.44 -24.24 3.33
C ALA A 25 8.48 -25.10 4.07
N LEU A 26 8.19 -25.47 5.32
CA LEU A 26 9.02 -26.40 6.10
C LEU A 26 9.07 -27.80 5.45
N GLY A 27 8.06 -28.17 4.67
CA GLY A 27 8.00 -29.39 3.86
C GLY A 27 8.85 -29.39 2.57
N GLY A 28 9.53 -28.29 2.21
CA GLY A 28 10.61 -28.31 1.20
C GLY A 28 10.34 -27.68 -0.16
N VAL A 29 9.23 -26.96 -0.38
CA VAL A 29 8.97 -26.30 -1.68
C VAL A 29 9.53 -24.87 -1.68
N GLU A 30 10.49 -24.57 -2.55
CA GLU A 30 11.20 -23.28 -2.63
C GLU A 30 10.26 -22.07 -2.82
N ASN A 31 9.28 -22.16 -3.71
CA ASN A 31 8.28 -21.10 -3.91
C ASN A 31 7.36 -20.89 -2.68
N GLN A 32 7.07 -21.95 -1.92
CA GLN A 32 6.30 -21.86 -0.68
C GLN A 32 7.11 -21.19 0.42
N ARG A 33 8.43 -21.45 0.49
CA ARG A 33 9.33 -20.76 1.41
C ARG A 33 9.40 -19.27 1.14
N LYS A 34 9.59 -18.86 -0.12
CA LYS A 34 9.59 -17.44 -0.50
C LYS A 34 8.27 -16.76 -0.15
N THR A 35 7.14 -17.43 -0.37
CA THR A 35 5.80 -16.93 0.00
C THR A 35 5.66 -16.80 1.52
N ALA A 36 6.08 -17.81 2.29
CA ALA A 36 6.05 -17.78 3.75
C ALA A 36 6.94 -16.66 4.31
N SER A 37 8.16 -16.51 3.81
CA SER A 37 9.07 -15.44 4.25
C SER A 37 8.48 -14.05 3.99
N LEU A 38 7.91 -13.81 2.79
CA LEU A 38 7.26 -12.51 2.50
C LEU A 38 6.02 -12.28 3.38
N ALA A 39 5.24 -13.33 3.66
CA ALA A 39 4.07 -13.24 4.54
C ALA A 39 4.46 -12.87 5.98
N HIS A 40 5.53 -13.46 6.53
CA HIS A 40 6.03 -13.08 7.85
C HIS A 40 6.69 -11.70 7.86
N GLN A 41 7.45 -11.34 6.81
CA GLN A 41 8.04 -10.01 6.66
C GLN A 41 6.97 -8.91 6.62
N PHE A 42 5.81 -9.18 6.04
CA PHE A 42 4.67 -8.26 6.08
C PHE A 42 4.30 -7.91 7.53
N PHE A 43 4.06 -8.91 8.38
CA PHE A 43 3.69 -8.68 9.78
C PHE A 43 4.83 -8.05 10.59
N VAL A 44 6.07 -8.48 10.39
CA VAL A 44 7.23 -7.87 11.07
C VAL A 44 7.40 -6.40 10.70
N SER A 45 7.10 -6.02 9.45
CA SER A 45 7.17 -4.62 9.04
C SER A 45 6.01 -3.76 9.53
N LEU A 46 4.93 -4.38 10.02
CA LEU A 46 3.70 -3.71 10.41
C LEU A 46 3.57 -3.57 11.93
N LEU A 47 3.94 -4.59 12.69
CA LEU A 47 3.77 -4.65 14.15
C LEU A 47 4.83 -3.83 14.91
N ASP A 48 4.43 -3.28 16.06
CA ASP A 48 5.24 -2.39 16.89
C ASP A 48 5.70 -3.13 18.15
N GLU A 49 7.01 -3.13 18.34
CA GLU A 49 7.67 -3.78 19.47
C GLU A 49 7.41 -3.05 20.80
N SER A 50 7.05 -1.77 20.74
CA SER A 50 6.75 -0.95 21.92
C SER A 50 5.38 -1.28 22.52
N ASN A 51 4.44 -1.79 21.71
CA ASN A 51 3.12 -2.22 22.15
C ASN A 51 3.18 -3.65 22.72
N PRO A 52 2.90 -3.87 24.02
CA PRO A 52 2.98 -5.19 24.64
C PRO A 52 2.08 -6.24 23.98
N ALA A 53 0.91 -5.84 23.47
CA ALA A 53 -0.04 -6.75 22.82
C ALA A 53 0.41 -7.21 21.42
N GLU A 54 1.23 -6.40 20.75
CA GLU A 54 1.81 -6.73 19.44
C GLU A 54 3.16 -7.43 19.57
N LYS A 55 3.94 -7.11 20.62
CA LYS A 55 5.29 -7.63 20.86
C LYS A 55 5.37 -9.15 20.87
N GLU A 56 4.42 -9.83 21.52
CA GLU A 56 4.39 -11.30 21.59
C GLU A 56 4.25 -11.91 20.19
N LYS A 57 3.33 -11.36 19.39
CA LYS A 57 3.08 -11.80 18.01
C LYS A 57 4.24 -11.46 17.09
N LEU A 58 4.83 -10.27 17.24
CA LEU A 58 6.03 -9.86 16.53
C LEU A 58 7.20 -10.80 16.79
N THR A 59 7.39 -11.21 18.04
CA THR A 59 8.42 -12.20 18.43
C THR A 59 8.18 -13.52 17.70
N LEU A 60 6.95 -14.02 17.69
CA LEU A 60 6.58 -15.25 16.98
C LEU A 60 6.85 -15.18 15.47
N PHE A 61 6.54 -14.06 14.82
CA PHE A 61 6.82 -13.87 13.39
C PHE A 61 8.32 -13.75 13.09
N LYS A 62 9.10 -13.07 13.95
CA LYS A 62 10.57 -13.00 13.86
C LYS A 62 11.18 -14.41 14.01
N ASP A 63 10.71 -15.20 14.96
CA ASP A 63 11.18 -16.58 15.18
C ASP A 63 10.87 -17.49 13.98
N CYS A 64 9.67 -17.36 13.40
CA CYS A 64 9.29 -18.09 12.19
C CYS A 64 10.17 -17.72 10.98
N LEU A 65 10.52 -16.43 10.81
CA LEU A 65 11.47 -16.00 9.77
C LEU A 65 12.85 -16.62 9.97
N HIS A 66 13.37 -16.58 11.20
CA HIS A 66 14.66 -17.20 11.52
C HIS A 66 14.65 -18.70 11.22
N ALA A 67 13.56 -19.41 11.52
CA ALA A 67 13.41 -20.83 11.21
C ALA A 67 13.38 -21.10 9.70
N LEU A 68 12.69 -20.26 8.91
CA LEU A 68 12.64 -20.39 7.45
C LEU A 68 14.01 -20.10 6.81
N ASP A 69 14.74 -19.12 7.31
CA ASP A 69 16.09 -18.79 6.85
C ASP A 69 17.08 -19.91 7.16
N ALA A 70 17.02 -20.49 8.36
CA ALA A 70 17.84 -21.66 8.72
C ALA A 70 17.55 -22.88 7.82
N ALA A 71 16.28 -23.11 7.45
CA ALA A 71 15.90 -24.17 6.53
C ALA A 71 16.32 -23.91 5.06
N SER A 72 16.58 -22.65 4.69
CA SER A 72 17.07 -22.28 3.35
C SER A 72 18.52 -22.67 3.12
N VAL A 73 19.36 -22.61 4.16
CA VAL A 73 20.79 -23.00 4.12
C VAL A 73 20.98 -24.49 3.77
N LEU A 74 19.97 -25.33 4.05
CA LEU A 74 19.97 -26.77 3.79
C LEU A 74 19.47 -27.18 2.39
N ALA A 75 18.89 -26.26 1.59
CA ALA A 75 18.18 -26.62 0.35
C ALA A 75 18.72 -25.93 -0.92
N SER A 76 20.05 -25.76 -1.02
CA SER A 76 20.68 -25.28 -2.25
C SER A 76 20.73 -26.37 -3.33
N THR A 77 19.69 -26.45 -4.15
CA THR A 77 19.76 -27.04 -5.50
C THR A 77 19.11 -26.10 -6.49
N LYS A 78 19.91 -25.50 -7.37
CA LYS A 78 19.50 -24.52 -8.39
C LYS A 78 18.47 -25.13 -9.36
N PRO A 79 17.46 -24.37 -9.83
CA PRO A 79 16.72 -24.76 -11.02
C PRO A 79 17.55 -24.44 -12.27
N ARG A 80 17.74 -25.43 -13.16
CA ARG A 80 18.18 -25.21 -14.54
C ARG A 80 17.01 -24.61 -15.32
N THR A 81 17.18 -23.41 -15.85
CA THR A 81 16.29 -22.84 -16.87
C THR A 81 16.97 -22.99 -18.22
N GLU A 82 16.47 -23.88 -19.06
CA GLU A 82 16.83 -23.95 -20.47
C GLU A 82 16.11 -22.82 -21.22
N PHE A 83 16.88 -21.93 -21.84
CA PHE A 83 16.33 -20.90 -22.71
C PHE A 83 16.08 -21.49 -24.11
N ILE A 84 14.83 -21.41 -24.57
CA ILE A 84 14.45 -21.76 -25.94
C ILE A 84 14.73 -20.52 -26.82
N HIS A 85 15.56 -20.68 -27.86
CA HIS A 85 15.77 -19.65 -28.88
C HIS A 85 14.54 -19.57 -29.81
N LEU A 86 13.90 -18.39 -29.87
CA LEU A 86 12.75 -18.11 -30.74
C LEU A 86 13.17 -17.32 -32.00
N SER A 87 12.45 -17.55 -33.10
CA SER A 87 12.72 -16.94 -34.42
C SER A 87 12.16 -15.52 -34.55
N VAL A 88 12.63 -14.78 -35.57
CA VAL A 88 12.28 -13.37 -35.85
C VAL A 88 10.77 -13.12 -36.01
N LEU A 89 10.00 -14.09 -36.53
CA LEU A 89 8.54 -13.98 -36.66
C LEU A 89 7.81 -14.10 -35.30
N GLN A 90 8.39 -14.82 -34.34
CA GLN A 90 7.89 -14.94 -32.96
C GLN A 90 8.25 -13.71 -32.09
N GLN A 91 9.14 -12.85 -32.58
CA GLN A 91 9.48 -11.57 -31.93
C GLN A 91 8.53 -10.41 -32.34
N VAL A 92 7.83 -10.51 -33.48
CA VAL A 92 7.05 -9.40 -34.06
C VAL A 92 5.62 -9.28 -33.49
N LEU A 93 5.07 -10.35 -32.92
CA LEU A 93 3.81 -10.31 -32.19
C LEU A 93 4.04 -10.96 -30.83
N ARG A 94 4.59 -10.22 -29.87
CA ARG A 94 4.72 -10.75 -28.52
C ARG A 94 3.32 -11.09 -28.04
N LEU A 95 3.08 -12.36 -27.74
CA LEU A 95 1.83 -12.84 -27.19
C LEU A 95 1.40 -11.99 -25.97
N ALA A 96 2.35 -11.49 -25.19
CA ALA A 96 2.10 -10.57 -24.09
C ALA A 96 1.52 -9.21 -24.52
N ASP A 97 2.00 -8.64 -25.63
CA ASP A 97 1.53 -7.35 -26.15
C ASP A 97 0.14 -7.49 -26.78
N LEU A 98 -0.08 -8.56 -27.55
CA LEU A 98 -1.41 -8.92 -28.07
C LEU A 98 -2.40 -9.23 -26.94
N LEU A 99 -1.99 -9.99 -25.92
CA LEU A 99 -2.82 -10.26 -24.75
C LEU A 99 -3.09 -8.97 -23.98
N SER A 100 -2.12 -8.06 -23.85
CA SER A 100 -2.35 -6.76 -23.22
C SER A 100 -3.41 -5.95 -23.97
N ILE A 101 -3.40 -5.96 -25.31
CA ILE A 101 -4.42 -5.33 -26.15
C ILE A 101 -5.77 -6.03 -25.95
N ILE A 102 -5.84 -7.37 -26.04
CA ILE A 102 -7.10 -8.11 -25.87
C ILE A 102 -7.70 -7.87 -24.49
N LEU A 103 -6.88 -7.96 -23.44
CA LEU A 103 -7.30 -7.74 -22.05
C LEU A 103 -7.64 -6.27 -21.76
N SER A 104 -7.18 -5.33 -22.59
CA SER A 104 -7.58 -3.93 -22.47
C SER A 104 -9.08 -3.73 -22.81
N PHE A 105 -9.66 -4.61 -23.63
CA PHE A 105 -11.09 -4.62 -23.95
C PHE A 105 -11.95 -5.40 -22.94
N VAL A 106 -11.34 -5.99 -21.89
CA VAL A 106 -12.07 -6.71 -20.84
C VAL A 106 -12.28 -5.76 -19.66
N ASP A 107 -13.48 -5.21 -19.58
CA ASP A 107 -13.87 -4.23 -18.54
C ASP A 107 -14.39 -4.88 -17.26
N SER A 108 -14.65 -6.20 -17.28
CA SER A 108 -15.15 -6.94 -16.11
C SER A 108 -14.00 -7.50 -15.27
N PRO A 109 -13.87 -7.10 -13.99
CA PRO A 109 -12.91 -7.71 -13.06
C PRO A 109 -13.14 -9.21 -12.88
N GLN A 110 -14.40 -9.67 -12.91
CA GLN A 110 -14.74 -11.09 -12.78
C GLN A 110 -14.24 -11.89 -13.98
N THR A 111 -14.40 -11.34 -15.20
CA THR A 111 -13.90 -11.99 -16.43
C THR A 111 -12.39 -12.03 -16.44
N LEU A 112 -11.71 -10.95 -16.05
CA LEU A 112 -10.26 -10.94 -15.90
C LEU A 112 -9.79 -11.97 -14.85
N HIS A 113 -10.50 -12.09 -13.73
CA HIS A 113 -10.19 -13.10 -12.72
C HIS A 113 -10.32 -14.52 -13.26
N ALA A 114 -11.41 -14.84 -13.98
CA ALA A 114 -11.56 -16.14 -14.64
C ALA A 114 -10.43 -16.40 -15.65
N MET A 115 -10.00 -15.38 -16.39
CA MET A 115 -8.86 -15.47 -17.32
C MET A 115 -7.55 -15.82 -16.61
N THR A 116 -7.37 -15.42 -15.34
CA THR A 116 -6.16 -15.78 -14.58
C THR A 116 -5.98 -17.28 -14.36
N LEU A 117 -7.04 -18.08 -14.56
CA LEU A 117 -7.03 -19.53 -14.39
C LEU A 117 -6.71 -20.29 -15.69
N VAL A 118 -6.66 -19.61 -16.84
CA VAL A 118 -6.56 -20.26 -18.16
C VAL A 118 -5.14 -20.75 -18.46
N SER A 119 -4.13 -19.92 -18.21
CA SER A 119 -2.72 -20.29 -18.39
C SER A 119 -1.81 -19.34 -17.61
N ARG A 120 -0.54 -19.72 -17.38
CA ARG A 120 0.45 -18.86 -16.71
C ARG A 120 0.67 -17.52 -17.43
N THR A 121 0.64 -17.51 -18.77
CA THR A 121 0.85 -16.29 -19.54
C THR A 121 -0.35 -15.35 -19.45
N ILE A 122 -1.57 -15.89 -19.54
CA ILE A 122 -2.80 -15.10 -19.36
C ILE A 122 -2.93 -14.64 -17.92
N HIS A 123 -2.55 -15.46 -16.94
CA HIS A 123 -2.47 -15.09 -15.52
C HIS A 123 -1.71 -13.80 -15.31
N ARG A 124 -0.46 -13.74 -15.79
CA ARG A 124 0.41 -12.56 -15.66
C ARG A 124 -0.22 -11.30 -16.25
N SER A 125 -0.68 -11.39 -17.50
CA SER A 125 -1.25 -10.23 -18.19
C SER A 125 -2.58 -9.79 -17.57
N ALA A 126 -3.43 -10.72 -17.16
CA ALA A 126 -4.72 -10.43 -16.52
C ALA A 126 -4.55 -9.89 -15.10
N GLN A 127 -3.58 -10.38 -14.32
CA GLN A 127 -3.24 -9.83 -13.00
C GLN A 127 -2.75 -8.39 -13.11
N ALA A 128 -1.80 -8.11 -14.01
CA ALA A 128 -1.34 -6.74 -14.25
C ALA A 128 -2.51 -5.78 -14.58
N ARG A 129 -3.47 -6.23 -15.39
CA ARG A 129 -4.67 -5.46 -15.72
C ARG A 129 -5.60 -5.30 -14.51
N LEU A 130 -5.89 -6.38 -13.77
CA LEU A 130 -6.70 -6.35 -12.56
C LEU A 130 -6.18 -5.36 -11.51
N TRP A 131 -4.86 -5.28 -11.37
CA TRP A 131 -4.19 -4.38 -10.44
C TRP A 131 -4.06 -2.94 -10.94
N SER A 132 -4.34 -2.69 -12.22
CA SER A 132 -4.43 -1.33 -12.77
C SER A 132 -5.78 -0.64 -12.50
N TYR A 133 -6.82 -1.40 -12.14
CA TYR A 133 -8.11 -0.83 -11.77
C TYR A 133 -7.99 0.02 -10.49
N PRO A 134 -8.80 1.10 -10.36
CA PRO A 134 -8.84 1.88 -9.14
C PRO A 134 -9.04 0.99 -7.90
N ARG A 135 -8.37 1.35 -6.81
CA ARG A 135 -8.46 0.65 -5.53
C ARG A 135 -9.10 1.56 -4.50
N ASP A 136 -10.33 1.21 -4.12
CA ASP A 136 -11.04 1.84 -3.01
C ASP A 136 -10.84 1.00 -1.75
N LEU A 137 -9.86 1.38 -0.94
CA LEU A 137 -9.49 0.70 0.31
C LEU A 137 -10.16 1.41 1.51
N ASN A 138 -11.49 1.41 1.48
CA ASN A 138 -12.32 2.18 2.42
C ASN A 138 -12.57 1.47 3.76
N THR A 139 -12.10 0.23 3.93
CA THR A 139 -12.16 -0.49 5.21
C THR A 139 -10.78 -1.05 5.56
N ILE A 140 -10.54 -1.34 6.84
CA ILE A 140 -9.28 -1.89 7.31
C ILE A 140 -9.03 -3.28 6.72
N GLU A 141 -10.06 -4.12 6.64
CA GLU A 141 -9.96 -5.46 6.05
C GLU A 141 -9.48 -5.38 4.60
N LEU A 142 -10.04 -4.47 3.80
CA LEU A 142 -9.60 -4.24 2.42
C LEU A 142 -8.16 -3.75 2.35
N GLN A 143 -7.75 -2.83 3.24
CA GLN A 143 -6.38 -2.32 3.31
C GLN A 143 -5.39 -3.43 3.66
N VAL A 144 -5.67 -4.25 4.67
CA VAL A 144 -4.81 -5.34 5.13
C VAL A 144 -4.71 -6.41 4.06
N SER A 145 -5.84 -6.88 3.53
CA SER A 145 -5.89 -7.87 2.45
C SER A 145 -5.12 -7.41 1.21
N PHE A 146 -5.29 -6.15 0.81
CA PHE A 146 -4.55 -5.57 -0.31
C PHE A 146 -3.04 -5.51 -0.04
N ALA A 147 -2.63 -4.97 1.10
CA ALA A 147 -1.22 -4.81 1.45
C ALA A 147 -0.51 -6.17 1.60
N PHE A 148 -1.20 -7.15 2.17
CA PHE A 148 -0.72 -8.52 2.29
C PHE A 148 -0.52 -9.16 0.91
N GLY A 149 -1.56 -9.13 0.05
CA GLY A 149 -1.51 -9.67 -1.30
C GLY A 149 -0.40 -9.04 -2.15
N ALA A 150 -0.25 -7.71 -2.07
CA ALA A 150 0.82 -6.98 -2.74
C ALA A 150 2.21 -7.39 -2.22
N SER A 151 2.36 -7.59 -0.91
CA SER A 151 3.63 -7.99 -0.29
C SER A 151 4.07 -9.39 -0.72
N ILE A 152 3.15 -10.36 -0.74
CA ILE A 152 3.49 -11.74 -1.10
C ILE A 152 3.60 -11.95 -2.62
N SER A 153 3.08 -11.04 -3.44
CA SER A 153 3.13 -11.16 -4.91
C SER A 153 4.56 -11.30 -5.45
N GLY A 154 5.54 -10.71 -4.77
CA GLY A 154 6.96 -10.87 -5.09
C GLY A 154 7.46 -12.32 -5.05
N ALA A 155 6.79 -13.23 -4.32
CA ALA A 155 7.10 -14.66 -4.34
C ALA A 155 6.89 -15.26 -5.73
N LEU A 156 5.87 -14.78 -6.46
CA LEU A 156 5.53 -15.20 -7.82
C LEU A 156 6.38 -14.49 -8.88
N SER A 157 7.36 -13.67 -8.47
CA SER A 157 8.13 -12.78 -9.33
C SER A 157 7.27 -11.72 -10.02
N GLU A 158 6.15 -11.35 -9.41
CA GLU A 158 5.21 -10.35 -9.91
C GLU A 158 5.08 -9.26 -8.84
N LEU A 159 5.51 -8.03 -9.12
CA LEU A 159 5.35 -6.92 -8.18
C LEU A 159 4.02 -6.21 -8.48
N LEU A 160 2.92 -6.79 -8.01
CA LEU A 160 1.58 -6.39 -8.44
C LEU A 160 1.25 -4.94 -8.07
N GLY A 161 1.76 -4.44 -6.94
CA GLY A 161 1.61 -3.05 -6.50
C GLY A 161 2.15 -2.01 -7.50
N LEU A 162 3.12 -2.36 -8.37
CA LEU A 162 3.65 -1.46 -9.41
C LEU A 162 2.62 -1.11 -10.49
N HIS A 163 1.59 -1.94 -10.65
CA HIS A 163 0.54 -1.74 -11.66
C HIS A 163 -0.56 -0.79 -11.18
N VAL A 164 -0.63 -0.49 -9.89
CA VAL A 164 -1.67 0.37 -9.30
C VAL A 164 -1.45 1.81 -9.75
N LYS A 165 -2.49 2.40 -10.34
CA LYS A 165 -2.47 3.79 -10.84
C LYS A 165 -3.33 4.75 -10.05
N ARG A 166 -4.40 4.26 -9.40
CA ARG A 166 -5.25 5.04 -8.52
C ARG A 166 -5.43 4.33 -7.19
N LEU A 167 -5.20 5.05 -6.11
CA LEU A 167 -5.30 4.57 -4.74
C LEU A 167 -6.19 5.51 -3.95
N HIS A 168 -7.35 5.03 -3.52
CA HIS A 168 -8.19 5.71 -2.55
C HIS A 168 -8.13 4.92 -1.26
N THR A 169 -7.85 5.59 -0.15
CA THR A 169 -7.67 4.95 1.13
C THR A 169 -8.20 5.83 2.26
N LEU A 170 -8.46 5.18 3.39
CA LEU A 170 -9.05 5.77 4.58
C LEU A 170 -8.03 5.74 5.72
N ARG A 171 -7.86 6.83 6.45
CA ARG A 171 -7.19 6.82 7.76
C ARG A 171 -8.23 6.83 8.88
N LEU A 172 -8.01 6.01 9.91
CA LEU A 172 -8.82 6.02 11.12
C LEU A 172 -8.54 7.28 11.97
N PRO A 173 -9.48 7.74 12.80
CA PRO A 173 -9.34 8.97 13.57
C PRO A 173 -8.12 8.94 14.49
N THR A 174 -7.93 7.82 15.19
CA THR A 174 -6.85 7.55 16.15
C THR A 174 -5.52 7.17 15.49
N GLY A 175 -5.47 7.03 14.15
CA GLY A 175 -4.24 6.64 13.44
C GLY A 175 -3.84 5.18 13.60
N GLU A 176 -4.73 4.31 14.09
CA GLU A 176 -4.46 2.87 14.28
C GLU A 176 -3.91 2.18 13.02
N ASN A 177 -4.26 2.68 11.82
CA ASN A 177 -3.82 2.14 10.55
C ASN A 177 -2.69 2.93 9.87
N ASP A 178 -2.05 3.87 10.56
CA ASP A 178 -0.99 4.74 9.98
C ASP A 178 0.18 3.94 9.40
N ARG A 179 0.64 2.92 10.13
CA ARG A 179 1.70 2.00 9.68
C ARG A 179 1.29 1.24 8.41
N LEU A 180 0.02 0.84 8.33
CA LEU A 180 -0.54 0.13 7.18
C LEU A 180 -0.62 1.04 5.95
N LEU A 181 -1.02 2.31 6.13
CA LEU A 181 -1.07 3.29 5.05
C LEU A 181 0.32 3.53 4.44
N VAL A 182 1.34 3.73 5.28
CA VAL A 182 2.73 3.89 4.82
C VAL A 182 3.18 2.64 4.06
N LYS A 183 2.87 1.43 4.55
CA LYS A 183 3.19 0.18 3.86
C LYS A 183 2.51 0.08 2.50
N ILE A 184 1.22 0.42 2.40
CA ILE A 184 0.47 0.44 1.14
C ILE A 184 1.13 1.39 0.12
N ALA A 185 1.52 2.59 0.55
CA ALA A 185 2.19 3.55 -0.30
C ALA A 185 3.54 3.02 -0.82
N GLN A 186 4.35 2.39 0.03
CA GLN A 186 5.62 1.77 -0.34
C GLN A 186 5.44 0.62 -1.36
N LEU A 187 4.34 -0.12 -1.26
CA LEU A 187 4.02 -1.19 -2.21
C LEU A 187 3.54 -0.65 -3.56
N CYS A 188 3.07 0.59 -3.62
CA CYS A 188 2.43 1.19 -4.79
C CYS A 188 3.13 2.48 -5.28
N PRO A 189 4.45 2.47 -5.55
CA PRO A 189 5.21 3.69 -5.83
C PRO A 189 4.79 4.40 -7.13
N HIS A 190 4.18 3.69 -8.08
CA HIS A 190 3.76 4.21 -9.39
C HIS A 190 2.32 4.73 -9.46
N VAL A 191 1.66 4.89 -8.31
CA VAL A 191 0.35 5.51 -8.23
C VAL A 191 0.45 6.96 -8.68
N LYS A 192 -0.52 7.39 -9.50
CA LYS A 192 -0.62 8.74 -10.04
C LYS A 192 -1.74 9.55 -9.40
N ASP A 193 -2.76 8.87 -8.91
CA ASP A 193 -3.97 9.45 -8.34
C ASP A 193 -4.19 8.89 -6.94
N VAL A 194 -4.15 9.76 -5.94
CA VAL A 194 -4.21 9.40 -4.53
C VAL A 194 -5.32 10.19 -3.86
N ARG A 195 -6.25 9.49 -3.22
CA ARG A 195 -7.20 10.09 -2.28
C ARG A 195 -6.94 9.50 -0.90
N LEU A 196 -6.62 10.35 0.06
CA LEU A 196 -6.53 10.01 1.46
C LEU A 196 -7.68 10.71 2.19
N PHE A 197 -8.66 9.92 2.61
CA PHE A 197 -9.81 10.40 3.36
C PHE A 197 -9.58 10.17 4.85
N TRP A 198 -9.85 11.16 5.69
CA TRP A 198 -9.91 10.97 7.13
C TRP A 198 -11.30 10.49 7.53
N ALA A 199 -11.37 9.32 8.16
CA ALA A 199 -12.62 8.82 8.73
C ALA A 199 -13.10 9.84 9.78
N ASP A 200 -14.25 10.46 9.51
CA ASP A 200 -14.83 11.46 10.40
C ASP A 200 -15.19 10.83 11.74
N THR A 201 -14.66 11.40 12.83
CA THR A 201 -15.32 11.41 14.13
C THR A 201 -16.28 12.59 14.07
N GLY A 202 -17.54 12.33 13.68
CA GLY A 202 -18.50 13.35 13.25
C GLY A 202 -18.53 14.62 14.12
N TYR A 203 -19.04 15.72 13.51
CA TYR A 203 -19.15 17.07 14.08
C TYR A 203 -19.58 17.21 15.56
N ASP A 204 -20.29 16.20 16.10
CA ASP A 204 -20.80 16.15 17.48
C ASP A 204 -19.93 15.33 18.46
N SER A 205 -18.79 14.80 18.02
CA SER A 205 -17.89 14.06 18.89
C SER A 205 -16.82 14.98 19.49
N ASP A 206 -16.62 14.90 20.80
CA ASP A 206 -15.51 15.52 21.53
C ASP A 206 -14.12 15.00 21.07
N GLU A 207 -14.07 14.17 20.02
CA GLU A 207 -12.90 13.49 19.47
C GLU A 207 -12.42 14.17 18.18
N MET A 208 -12.25 15.49 18.21
CA MET A 208 -11.53 16.20 17.17
C MET A 208 -10.11 15.62 17.04
N ALA A 209 -9.65 15.38 15.81
CA ALA A 209 -8.34 14.76 15.61
C ALA A 209 -7.23 15.68 16.12
N VAL A 210 -6.40 15.18 17.04
CA VAL A 210 -5.23 15.92 17.52
C VAL A 210 -4.11 15.77 16.50
N VAL A 211 -3.58 16.88 16.01
CA VAL A 211 -2.35 16.85 15.19
C VAL A 211 -1.19 16.52 16.12
N THR A 212 -0.52 15.39 15.91
CA THR A 212 0.67 15.00 16.71
C THR A 212 1.93 14.97 15.83
N PRO A 213 3.14 15.03 16.43
CA PRO A 213 4.38 14.83 15.68
C PRO A 213 4.42 13.50 14.91
N GLU A 214 3.86 12.43 15.48
CA GLU A 214 3.77 11.10 14.86
C GLU A 214 2.88 11.11 13.62
N LEU A 215 1.78 11.86 13.66
CA LEU A 215 0.92 12.08 12.50
C LEU A 215 1.69 12.79 11.38
N LEU A 216 2.40 13.87 11.70
CA LEU A 216 3.19 14.62 10.71
C LEU A 216 4.24 13.71 10.06
N PHE A 217 4.96 12.93 10.88
CA PHE A 217 5.94 11.97 10.40
C PHE A 217 5.32 10.88 9.49
N THR A 218 4.13 10.40 9.84
CA THR A 218 3.39 9.42 9.04
C THR A 218 2.98 10.00 7.69
N LEU A 219 2.42 11.22 7.67
CA LEU A 219 2.04 11.90 6.43
C LEU A 219 3.25 12.13 5.52
N ASP A 220 4.37 12.61 6.07
CA ASP A 220 5.63 12.78 5.35
C ASP A 220 6.11 11.44 4.75
N SER A 221 6.05 10.35 5.52
CA SER A 221 6.44 9.01 5.11
C SER A 221 5.52 8.44 4.02
N PHE A 222 4.21 8.64 4.15
CA PHE A 222 3.21 8.21 3.18
C PHE A 222 3.40 8.93 1.83
N LEU A 223 3.50 10.27 1.84
CA LEU A 223 3.61 11.07 0.63
C LEU A 223 4.97 10.90 -0.07
N SER A 224 6.04 10.72 0.70
CA SER A 224 7.38 10.46 0.14
C SER A 224 7.46 9.10 -0.56
N ALA A 225 6.70 8.10 -0.11
CA ALA A 225 6.61 6.78 -0.73
C ALA A 225 5.86 6.78 -2.08
N LEU A 226 5.27 7.91 -2.50
CA LEU A 226 4.47 8.04 -3.73
C LEU A 226 5.15 8.96 -4.76
N PRO A 227 6.33 8.58 -5.31
CA PRO A 227 7.16 9.44 -6.15
C PRO A 227 6.52 9.87 -7.47
N HIS A 228 5.49 9.16 -7.93
CA HIS A 228 4.82 9.42 -9.20
C HIS A 228 3.41 10.00 -9.06
N CYS A 229 2.99 10.34 -7.84
CA CYS A 229 1.71 10.97 -7.60
C CYS A 229 1.65 12.35 -8.28
N THR A 230 0.61 12.56 -9.08
CA THR A 230 0.33 13.83 -9.78
C THR A 230 -1.02 14.43 -9.38
N ASN A 231 -1.97 13.61 -8.94
CA ASN A 231 -3.27 14.06 -8.43
C ASN A 231 -3.37 13.61 -6.97
N LEU A 232 -3.48 14.57 -6.06
CA LEU A 232 -3.59 14.31 -4.63
C LEU A 232 -4.87 14.94 -4.08
N SER A 233 -5.63 14.16 -3.34
CA SER A 233 -6.75 14.63 -2.55
C SER A 233 -6.54 14.27 -1.09
N LEU A 234 -6.48 15.29 -0.23
CA LEU A 234 -6.41 15.16 1.22
C LEU A 234 -7.73 15.69 1.79
N GLU A 235 -8.60 14.77 2.20
CA GLU A 235 -10.01 15.08 2.47
C GLU A 235 -10.37 14.87 3.93
N ASN A 236 -11.34 15.69 4.37
CA ASN A 236 -12.10 15.51 5.60
C ASN A 236 -11.27 15.49 6.91
N TYR A 237 -10.23 16.32 7.00
CA TYR A 237 -9.50 16.47 8.26
C TYR A 237 -10.09 17.57 9.13
N TYR A 238 -10.44 17.27 10.38
CA TYR A 238 -10.90 18.27 11.32
C TYR A 238 -10.10 18.15 12.62
N HIS A 239 -9.51 19.25 13.09
CA HIS A 239 -8.63 19.27 14.26
C HIS A 239 -8.90 20.42 15.19
N VAL A 240 -8.51 20.22 16.45
CA VAL A 240 -8.37 21.29 17.43
C VAL A 240 -7.22 22.23 17.05
N PRO A 241 -7.28 23.51 17.46
CA PRO A 241 -6.13 24.42 17.34
C PRO A 241 -4.86 23.81 17.93
N LEU A 242 -3.74 24.06 17.26
CA LEU A 242 -2.45 23.52 17.66
C LEU A 242 -1.92 24.25 18.90
N ASP A 243 -1.48 23.49 19.89
CA ASP A 243 -0.77 23.97 21.08
C ASP A 243 0.76 24.00 20.88
N PHE A 244 1.25 23.59 19.71
CA PHE A 244 2.66 23.59 19.33
C PHE A 244 2.88 24.06 17.88
N THR A 245 4.13 24.37 17.55
CA THR A 245 4.52 24.67 16.16
C THR A 245 4.87 23.36 15.43
N PRO A 246 4.16 22.99 14.34
CA PRO A 246 4.45 21.80 13.56
C PRO A 246 5.90 21.78 13.06
N THR A 247 6.58 20.65 13.27
CA THR A 247 7.92 20.41 12.72
C THR A 247 7.81 19.34 11.64
N PHE A 248 8.40 19.60 10.48
CA PHE A 248 8.30 18.74 9.30
C PHE A 248 9.67 18.24 8.86
N SER A 249 9.69 17.11 8.15
CA SER A 249 10.90 16.65 7.48
C SER A 249 11.42 17.71 6.50
N PRO A 250 12.75 17.90 6.36
CA PRO A 250 13.31 18.84 5.39
C PRO A 250 12.77 18.65 3.97
N ASN A 251 12.43 17.41 3.60
CA ASN A 251 11.94 17.03 2.27
C ASN A 251 10.41 16.86 2.20
N ALA A 252 9.66 17.21 3.25
CA ALA A 252 8.19 17.08 3.29
C ALA A 252 7.48 17.84 2.16
N HIS A 253 8.11 18.89 1.63
CA HIS A 253 7.59 19.71 0.54
C HIS A 253 7.75 19.07 -0.86
N VAL A 254 8.68 18.11 -1.01
CA VAL A 254 9.05 17.51 -2.31
C VAL A 254 7.85 16.88 -3.05
N PRO A 255 6.95 16.12 -2.39
CA PRO A 255 5.79 15.53 -3.07
C PRO A 255 4.90 16.57 -3.79
N PHE A 256 4.84 17.81 -3.29
CA PHE A 256 3.99 18.86 -3.84
C PHE A 256 4.59 19.56 -5.08
N THR A 257 5.89 19.40 -5.33
CA THR A 257 6.57 20.01 -6.49
C THR A 257 6.10 19.40 -7.83
N ARG A 258 5.60 18.15 -7.81
CA ARG A 258 5.22 17.38 -9.00
C ARG A 258 3.71 17.28 -9.25
N LEU A 259 2.88 17.83 -8.35
CA LEU A 259 1.43 17.71 -8.46
C LEU A 259 0.90 18.55 -9.60
N LEU A 260 -0.01 17.98 -10.39
CA LEU A 260 -0.82 18.65 -11.40
C LEU A 260 -2.17 19.07 -10.82
N SER A 261 -2.72 18.28 -9.90
CA SER A 261 -4.00 18.54 -9.24
C SER A 261 -3.86 18.31 -7.74
N LEU A 262 -4.36 19.26 -6.95
CA LEU A 262 -4.41 19.18 -5.50
C LEU A 262 -5.81 19.57 -5.01
N HIS A 263 -6.43 18.70 -4.24
CA HIS A 263 -7.63 18.98 -3.47
C HIS A 263 -7.29 18.85 -1.98
N ILE A 264 -7.64 19.86 -1.18
CA ILE A 264 -7.40 19.86 0.26
C ILE A 264 -8.64 20.32 1.02
N GLN A 265 -9.00 19.60 2.08
CA GLN A 265 -10.11 19.96 2.96
C GLN A 265 -9.69 19.77 4.42
N GLY A 266 -9.54 20.89 5.14
CA GLY A 266 -9.27 20.90 6.59
C GLY A 266 -7.80 20.72 7.02
N PHE A 267 -6.87 20.62 6.06
CA PHE A 267 -5.43 20.44 6.28
C PHE A 267 -4.66 21.78 6.49
N SER A 268 -5.22 22.71 7.28
CA SER A 268 -4.62 24.03 7.49
C SER A 268 -3.19 23.96 8.06
N PHE A 269 -2.95 23.07 9.03
CA PHE A 269 -1.65 22.83 9.66
C PHE A 269 -0.54 22.41 8.68
N TYR A 270 -0.90 21.74 7.59
CA TYR A 270 0.03 21.20 6.59
C TYR A 270 0.22 22.15 5.39
N PHE A 271 -0.62 23.20 5.31
CA PHE A 271 -0.62 24.17 4.22
C PHE A 271 0.72 24.88 3.98
N PRO A 272 1.52 25.26 5.00
CA PRO A 272 2.83 25.87 4.76
C PRO A 272 3.78 24.97 3.96
N ILE A 273 3.76 23.65 4.19
CA ILE A 273 4.59 22.68 3.46
C ILE A 273 4.09 22.50 2.04
N ILE A 274 2.77 22.42 1.85
CA ILE A 274 2.14 22.39 0.54
C ILE A 274 2.60 23.60 -0.29
N MET A 275 2.43 24.79 0.27
CA MET A 275 2.76 26.04 -0.43
C MET A 275 4.26 26.18 -0.70
N ARG A 276 5.11 25.65 0.18
CA ARG A 276 6.56 25.59 -0.07
C ARG A 276 6.86 24.76 -1.32
N GLY A 277 6.31 23.56 -1.43
CA GLY A 277 6.55 22.70 -2.60
C GLY A 277 5.96 23.27 -3.90
N VAL A 278 4.80 23.93 -3.82
CA VAL A 278 4.22 24.65 -4.96
C VAL A 278 5.12 25.80 -5.42
N ARG A 279 5.74 26.55 -4.50
CA ARG A 279 6.63 27.68 -4.81
C ARG A 279 8.00 27.26 -5.34
N GLU A 280 8.61 26.21 -4.78
CA GLU A 280 10.00 25.81 -5.08
C GLU A 280 10.17 25.04 -6.40
N GLY A 281 9.08 24.61 -7.03
CA GLY A 281 9.14 23.94 -8.34
C GLY A 281 7.82 23.35 -8.82
N GLY A 282 6.68 23.81 -8.29
CA GLY A 282 5.37 23.25 -8.56
C GLY A 282 4.94 23.33 -10.02
N VAL A 283 4.27 22.28 -10.50
CA VAL A 283 3.59 22.23 -11.81
C VAL A 283 2.06 22.21 -11.68
N LEU A 284 1.56 22.71 -10.55
CA LEU A 284 0.15 22.65 -10.17
C LEU A 284 -0.73 23.43 -11.17
N ARG A 285 -1.75 22.76 -11.70
CA ARG A 285 -2.72 23.33 -12.66
C ARG A 285 -4.10 23.50 -12.06
N HIS A 286 -4.47 22.61 -11.14
CA HIS A 286 -5.76 22.61 -10.48
C HIS A 286 -5.56 22.59 -8.97
N LEU A 287 -6.12 23.58 -8.30
CA LEU A 287 -6.15 23.69 -6.85
C LEU A 287 -7.60 23.85 -6.42
N GLU A 288 -8.06 22.93 -5.58
CA GLU A 288 -9.35 23.01 -4.92
C GLU A 288 -9.13 23.03 -3.42
N ILE A 289 -9.77 23.99 -2.75
CA ILE A 289 -9.70 24.16 -1.31
C ILE A 289 -11.11 24.07 -0.75
N GLY A 290 -11.35 23.00 0.01
CA GLY A 290 -12.60 22.74 0.71
C GLY A 290 -12.73 23.52 2.02
N MET A 291 -13.88 23.38 2.66
CA MET A 291 -14.22 24.03 3.94
C MET A 291 -13.23 23.66 5.06
N ASN A 292 -13.16 24.50 6.10
CA ASN A 292 -12.33 24.32 7.29
C ASN A 292 -10.80 24.32 7.04
N THR A 293 -10.35 24.57 5.80
CA THR A 293 -8.91 24.62 5.47
C THR A 293 -8.23 25.92 5.93
N PHE A 294 -9.00 26.97 6.22
CA PHE A 294 -8.47 28.25 6.70
C PHE A 294 -9.15 28.75 7.99
N ASP A 295 -10.08 27.99 8.56
CA ASP A 295 -10.96 28.46 9.64
C ASP A 295 -10.32 28.34 11.05
N THR A 296 -9.04 27.95 11.15
CA THR A 296 -8.33 27.75 12.43
C THR A 296 -7.21 28.77 12.73
N PHE A 297 -7.27 29.98 12.16
CA PHE A 297 -6.39 31.10 12.56
C PHE A 297 -6.86 31.81 13.83
#